data_AF-A0A258F181-F1
#
_entry.id   AF-A0A258F181-F1
#
_cell.length_a   1.000
_cell.length_b   1.000
_cell.length_c   1.000
_cell.angle_alpha   90.00
_cell.angle_beta   90.00
_cell.angle_gamma   90.00
#
_symmetry.space_group_name_H-M   'P 1'
#
loop_
_entity.id
_entity.type
_entity.pdbx_description
1 polymer ?
#
loop_
_entity_poly.entity_id
_entity_poly.type
_entity_poly.pdbx_seq_one_letter_code
_entity_poly.pdbx_strand_id
1 'polypeptide(L)'
;MEDLRIIVVSPSAVECSRIKRALAGRSARLVAMSGDPHEAFTLIEGTEPDLVLFSQVVFDRPEFDGMLDLVRAINADWISLHGPGACCPRDATSQARWDKAAPPYAVQCLEDLLDRIDKGVRKRPVSARPFAKPALAPSLSDKIVLIGASTGGIDALLTVLAEFPPNCPPTAIVQHTARGFSQSLVRLLDRRCAAKVVIAEDGLRLEHGMVCVAAGVPGHLRLQRGEGLSCSLREGPEVGGQLPAIDELFRSAVPFANRCIAVLLTGMGSDGAAGLLDLRRAGSATIGQDEATSVVYGMPRIAQELGAVCQQLPLSRIGGTILQLARTGQCAISGSET
;
A
#
# COMPACT_ATOMS: atom_id res chain seq x y z
N MET A 1 19.03 27.31 0.87
CA MET A 1 18.55 25.95 1.21
C MET A 1 17.13 26.10 1.68
N GLU A 2 16.19 25.36 1.10
CA GLU A 2 14.83 25.29 1.66
C GLU A 2 14.88 24.57 3.01
N ASP A 3 14.07 25.01 3.97
CA ASP A 3 13.97 24.38 5.29
C ASP A 3 13.47 22.92 5.17
N LEU A 4 13.89 22.06 6.09
CA LEU A 4 13.37 20.70 6.23
C LEU A 4 11.92 20.73 6.70
N ARG A 5 10.99 20.12 5.97
CA ARG A 5 9.56 20.08 6.32
C ARG A 5 9.27 18.91 7.25
N ILE A 6 8.87 19.22 8.48
CA ILE A 6 8.64 18.21 9.53
C ILE A 6 7.15 18.15 9.90
N ILE A 7 6.62 16.94 10.04
CA ILE A 7 5.33 16.67 10.71
C ILE A 7 5.59 15.93 12.02
N VAL A 8 4.81 16.25 13.05
CA VAL A 8 4.84 15.54 14.34
C VAL A 8 3.50 14.83 14.57
N VAL A 9 3.56 13.53 14.82
CA VAL A 9 2.41 12.68 15.18
C VAL A 9 2.54 12.30 16.64
N SER A 10 1.88 13.05 17.52
CA SER A 10 1.90 12.84 18.96
C SER A 10 0.62 13.37 19.62
N PRO A 11 -0.06 12.57 20.45
CA PRO A 11 -1.20 13.04 21.24
C PRO A 11 -0.75 13.89 22.45
N SER A 12 0.56 13.96 22.75
CA SER A 12 1.08 14.69 23.91
C SER A 12 1.34 16.16 23.57
N ALA A 13 0.47 17.06 24.05
CA ALA A 13 0.64 18.50 23.89
C ALA A 13 1.98 19.03 24.47
N VAL A 14 2.48 18.38 25.53
CA VAL A 14 3.76 18.71 26.15
C VAL A 14 4.93 18.33 25.24
N GLU A 15 4.91 17.12 24.69
CA GLU A 15 5.92 16.66 23.72
C GLU A 15 5.92 17.55 22.48
N CYS A 16 4.74 17.84 21.93
CA CYS A 16 4.56 18.75 20.81
C CYS A 16 5.16 20.14 21.09
N SER A 17 4.87 20.71 22.26
CA SER A 17 5.39 22.03 22.64
C SER A 17 6.91 22.03 22.79
N ARG A 18 7.49 20.95 23.32
CA ARG A 18 8.95 20.79 23.46
C ARG A 18 9.63 20.72 22.09
N ILE A 19 9.11 19.91 21.18
CA ILE A 19 9.65 19.76 19.81
C ILE A 19 9.54 21.10 19.07
N LYS A 20 8.38 21.75 19.10
CA LYS A 20 8.17 23.04 18.44
C LYS A 20 9.18 24.10 18.91
N ARG A 21 9.46 24.15 20.22
CA ARG A 21 10.47 25.07 20.78
C ARG A 21 11.89 24.69 20.35
N ALA A 22 12.21 23.40 20.30
CA ALA A 22 13.54 22.92 19.95
C ALA A 22 13.88 23.10 18.47
N LEU A 23 12.88 23.07 17.60
CA LEU A 23 13.03 23.37 16.17
C LEU A 23 13.15 24.88 15.88
N ALA A 24 12.79 25.75 16.84
CA ALA A 24 12.86 27.20 16.64
C ALA A 24 14.32 27.65 16.45
N GLY A 25 14.58 28.40 15.37
CA GLY A 25 15.92 28.92 15.05
C GLY A 25 16.82 27.96 14.26
N ARG A 26 16.29 26.82 13.80
CA ARG A 26 17.00 25.85 12.94
C ARG A 26 16.50 25.94 11.49
N SER A 27 17.27 25.37 10.56
CA SER A 27 16.86 25.18 9.15
C SER A 27 15.82 24.06 8.96
N ALA A 28 14.81 24.05 9.83
CA ALA A 28 13.74 23.08 9.86
C ALA A 28 12.42 23.79 10.16
N ARG A 29 11.41 23.53 9.35
CA ARG A 29 10.07 24.08 9.47
C ARG A 29 9.11 22.99 9.89
N LEU A 30 8.50 23.17 11.06
CA LEU A 30 7.35 22.38 11.48
C LEU A 30 6.14 22.79 10.63
N VAL A 31 5.66 21.87 9.79
CA VAL A 31 4.55 22.11 8.86
C VAL A 31 3.22 21.86 9.56
N ALA A 32 3.11 20.76 10.30
CA ALA A 32 1.90 20.39 11.00
C ALA A 32 2.20 19.51 12.22
N MET A 33 1.22 19.41 13.12
CA MET A 33 1.21 18.47 14.24
C MET A 33 -0.17 17.85 14.31
N SER A 34 -0.26 16.57 14.61
CA SER A 34 -1.53 15.93 14.91
C SER A 34 -1.37 14.90 16.02
N GLY A 35 -2.37 14.81 16.88
CA GLY A 35 -2.53 13.72 17.84
C GLY A 35 -3.41 12.58 17.33
N ASP A 36 -4.08 12.79 16.20
CA ASP A 36 -5.01 11.86 15.59
C ASP A 36 -4.36 11.18 14.37
N PRO A 37 -4.27 9.84 14.33
CA PRO A 37 -3.66 9.15 13.20
C PRO A 37 -4.34 9.39 11.83
N HIS A 38 -5.67 9.61 11.80
CA HIS A 38 -6.39 9.85 10.53
C HIS A 38 -6.07 11.22 9.94
N GLU A 39 -6.07 12.24 10.80
CA GLU A 39 -5.61 13.58 10.42
C GLU A 39 -4.12 13.55 10.02
N ALA A 40 -3.27 12.87 10.79
CA ALA A 40 -1.85 12.74 10.50
C ALA A 40 -1.58 12.18 9.10
N PHE A 41 -2.29 11.14 8.68
CA PHE A 41 -2.16 10.59 7.32
C PHE A 41 -2.54 11.62 6.26
N THR A 42 -3.64 12.34 6.44
CA THR A 42 -4.08 13.39 5.50
C THR A 42 -3.05 14.51 5.40
N LEU A 43 -2.44 14.90 6.52
CA LEU A 43 -1.37 15.88 6.55
C LEU A 43 -0.11 15.38 5.84
N ILE A 44 0.30 14.13 6.04
CA ILE A 44 1.45 13.52 5.37
C ILE A 44 1.19 13.47 3.85
N GLU A 45 0.00 13.02 3.43
CA GLU A 45 -0.40 12.89 2.02
C GLU A 45 -0.45 14.25 1.31
N GLY A 46 -0.99 15.28 1.96
CA GLY A 46 -1.22 16.59 1.37
C GLY A 46 -0.01 17.53 1.41
N THR A 47 0.90 17.35 2.38
CA THR A 47 2.07 18.22 2.53
C THR A 47 3.36 17.60 2.02
N GLU A 48 3.37 16.28 1.76
CA GLU A 48 4.54 15.48 1.36
C GLU A 48 5.80 15.88 2.17
N PRO A 49 5.84 15.68 3.51
CA PRO A 49 6.93 16.16 4.36
C PRO A 49 8.28 15.49 4.04
N ASP A 50 9.38 16.10 4.48
CA ASP A 50 10.71 15.49 4.37
C ASP A 50 10.99 14.54 5.54
N LEU A 51 10.35 14.78 6.69
CA LEU A 51 10.51 14.00 7.92
C LEU A 51 9.20 13.91 8.72
N VAL A 52 8.88 12.72 9.22
CA VAL A 52 7.76 12.48 10.15
C VAL A 52 8.27 11.99 11.51
N LEU A 53 7.92 12.69 12.57
CA LEU A 53 8.24 12.30 13.95
C LEU A 53 7.04 11.58 14.56
N PHE A 54 7.21 10.34 15.00
CA PHE A 54 6.17 9.57 15.66
C PHE A 54 6.46 9.41 17.15
N SER A 55 5.49 9.76 17.99
CA SER A 55 5.53 9.41 19.40
C SER A 55 5.38 7.90 19.60
N GLN A 56 6.05 7.34 20.60
CA GLN A 56 5.96 5.92 20.93
C GLN A 56 4.52 5.40 21.07
N VAL A 57 3.61 6.20 21.63
CA VAL A 57 2.20 5.83 21.83
C VAL A 57 1.42 5.62 20.52
N VAL A 58 1.98 6.05 19.39
CA VAL A 58 1.37 5.86 18.07
C VAL A 58 1.66 4.45 17.54
N PHE A 59 2.69 3.75 18.03
CA PHE A 59 3.10 2.46 17.45
C PHE A 59 2.16 1.31 17.74
N ASP A 60 1.46 1.38 18.87
CA ASP A 60 0.46 0.38 19.24
C ASP A 60 -0.89 0.63 18.54
N ARG A 61 -0.98 1.65 17.69
CA ARG A 61 -2.19 2.00 16.95
C ARG A 61 -2.26 1.21 15.65
N PRO A 62 -3.41 0.61 15.29
CA PRO A 62 -3.57 -0.13 14.03
C PRO A 62 -3.33 0.77 12.79
N GLU A 63 -3.47 2.08 12.95
CA GLU A 63 -3.25 3.07 11.91
C GLU A 63 -1.77 3.28 11.53
N PHE A 64 -0.84 2.95 12.43
CA PHE A 64 0.57 3.25 12.27
C PHE A 64 1.18 2.64 11.01
N ASP A 65 0.81 1.40 10.71
CA ASP A 65 1.33 0.69 9.54
C ASP A 65 0.95 1.39 8.23
N GLY A 66 -0.28 1.89 8.14
CA GLY A 66 -0.72 2.67 6.99
C GLY A 66 0.04 3.98 6.85
N MET A 67 0.28 4.69 7.96
CA MET A 67 1.09 5.92 7.95
C MET A 67 2.55 5.64 7.56
N LEU A 68 3.15 4.55 8.04
CA LEU A 68 4.51 4.18 7.71
C LEU A 68 4.65 3.81 6.22
N ASP A 69 3.68 3.05 5.70
CA ASP A 69 3.60 2.72 4.28
C ASP A 69 3.46 4.01 3.43
N LEU A 70 2.68 5.00 3.89
CA LEU A 70 2.58 6.31 3.23
C LEU A 70 3.89 7.09 3.27
N VAL A 71 4.57 7.16 4.42
CA VAL A 71 5.85 7.85 4.58
C VAL A 71 6.90 7.31 3.62
N ARG A 72 6.96 5.98 3.47
CA ARG A 72 7.86 5.31 2.53
C ARG A 72 7.49 5.63 1.08
N ALA A 73 6.19 5.61 0.76
CA ALA A 73 5.66 5.88 -0.56
C ALA A 73 6.03 7.29 -1.08
N ILE A 74 6.04 8.28 -0.19
CA ILE A 74 6.46 9.64 -0.53
C ILE A 74 7.97 9.87 -0.36
N ASN A 75 8.73 8.84 0.01
CA ASN A 75 10.18 8.87 0.24
C ASN A 75 10.58 9.89 1.33
N ALA A 76 9.77 10.02 2.38
CA ALA A 76 10.07 10.79 3.58
C ALA A 76 10.84 9.94 4.60
N ASP A 77 11.72 10.56 5.37
CA ASP A 77 12.32 9.91 6.54
C ASP A 77 11.31 9.92 7.71
N TRP A 78 11.51 9.04 8.69
CA TRP A 78 10.72 9.07 9.93
C TRP A 78 11.58 8.76 11.16
N ILE A 79 11.19 9.32 12.31
CA ILE A 79 11.90 9.13 13.58
C ILE A 79 10.91 8.73 14.67
N SER A 80 11.30 7.76 15.50
CA SER A 80 10.54 7.37 16.69
C SER A 80 11.04 8.10 17.93
N LEU A 81 10.12 8.80 18.60
CA LEU A 81 10.39 9.52 19.83
C LEU A 81 10.01 8.64 21.02
N HIS A 82 11.00 8.31 21.85
CA HIS A 82 10.83 7.57 23.08
C HIS A 82 11.07 8.49 24.29
N GLY A 83 10.29 8.29 25.35
CA GLY A 83 10.54 8.93 26.63
C GLY A 83 11.81 8.38 27.29
N PRO A 84 12.44 9.14 28.22
CA PRO A 84 13.58 8.65 28.99
C PRO A 84 13.23 7.35 29.72
N GLY A 85 13.99 6.27 29.48
CA GLY A 85 13.78 4.96 30.09
C GLY A 85 12.72 4.07 29.44
N ALA A 86 12.13 4.49 28.31
CA ALA A 86 11.23 3.64 27.55
C ALA A 86 12.02 2.70 26.62
N CYS A 87 11.78 1.39 26.73
CA CYS A 87 12.30 0.42 25.78
C CYS A 87 11.55 0.54 24.43
N CYS A 88 12.26 0.29 23.33
CA CYS A 88 11.64 0.01 22.03
C CYS A 88 10.56 -1.10 22.18
N PRO A 89 9.54 -1.15 21.31
CA PRO A 89 8.43 -2.10 21.44
C PRO A 89 8.91 -3.55 21.63
N ARG A 90 8.23 -4.27 22.53
CA ARG A 90 8.72 -5.47 23.23
C ARG A 90 8.70 -6.79 22.42
N ASP A 91 8.39 -6.74 21.13
CA ASP A 91 8.25 -7.92 20.28
C ASP A 91 9.32 -7.91 19.17
N ALA A 92 10.16 -8.95 19.15
CA ALA A 92 11.20 -9.16 18.15
C ALA A 92 10.63 -9.23 16.70
N THR A 93 9.37 -9.63 16.54
CA THR A 93 8.65 -9.72 15.27
C THR A 93 8.29 -8.33 14.75
N SER A 94 7.74 -7.46 15.61
CA SER A 94 7.46 -6.05 15.32
C SER A 94 8.74 -5.28 15.01
N GLN A 95 9.83 -5.57 15.74
CA GLN A 95 11.13 -4.95 15.49
C GLN A 95 11.75 -5.41 14.17
N ALA A 96 11.76 -6.72 13.88
CA ALA A 96 12.24 -7.25 12.60
C ALA A 96 11.41 -6.76 11.40
N ARG A 97 10.12 -6.51 11.60
CA ARG A 97 9.21 -5.90 10.61
C ARG A 97 9.65 -4.47 10.25
N TRP A 98 10.09 -3.69 11.22
CA TRP A 98 10.54 -2.31 11.01
C TRP A 98 12.00 -2.22 10.56
N ASP A 99 12.86 -3.14 11.01
CA ASP A 99 14.29 -3.18 10.66
C ASP A 99 14.52 -3.41 9.16
N LYS A 100 13.64 -4.14 8.47
CA LYS A 100 13.68 -4.31 7.00
C LYS A 100 13.23 -3.06 6.21
N ALA A 101 12.63 -2.05 6.86
CA ALA A 101 12.10 -0.84 6.23
C ALA A 101 13.07 0.38 6.28
N ALA A 102 14.31 0.18 6.75
CA ALA A 102 15.38 1.14 7.13
C ALA A 102 15.52 2.52 6.41
N PRO A 103 16.03 3.60 7.07
CA PRO A 103 17.04 3.60 8.17
C PRO A 103 16.57 4.31 9.50
N PRO A 104 17.43 4.77 10.46
CA PRO A 104 17.59 4.20 11.82
C PRO A 104 17.19 5.14 12.98
N TYR A 105 16.05 5.05 13.67
CA TYR A 105 15.62 6.26 14.42
C TYR A 105 14.86 6.14 15.75
N ALA A 106 15.14 5.16 16.61
CA ALA A 106 14.79 5.34 18.03
C ALA A 106 15.68 6.42 18.65
N VAL A 107 15.08 7.55 19.05
CA VAL A 107 15.75 8.57 19.87
C VAL A 107 15.13 8.56 21.27
N GLN A 108 15.99 8.57 22.28
CA GLN A 108 15.59 8.51 23.69
C GLN A 108 15.50 9.90 24.32
N CYS A 109 16.07 10.91 23.65
CA CYS A 109 16.03 12.30 24.11
C CYS A 109 15.94 13.27 22.93
N LEU A 110 15.66 14.54 23.26
CA LEU A 110 15.46 15.61 22.30
C LEU A 110 16.79 16.04 21.68
N GLU A 111 17.89 15.95 22.42
CA GLU A 111 19.22 16.29 21.96
C GLU A 111 19.67 15.37 20.81
N ASP A 112 19.43 14.06 20.94
CA ASP A 112 19.71 13.07 19.89
C ASP A 112 18.86 13.31 18.64
N LEU A 113 17.58 13.69 18.83
CA LEU A 113 16.70 14.07 17.72
C LEU A 113 17.29 15.24 16.93
N LEU A 114 17.69 16.29 17.63
CA LEU A 114 18.24 17.50 17.02
C LEU A 114 19.57 17.24 16.32
N ASP A 115 20.45 16.46 16.95
CA ASP A 115 21.72 16.04 16.38
C ASP A 115 21.52 15.26 15.07
N ARG A 116 20.51 14.40 14.99
CA ARG A 116 20.15 13.67 13.76
C ARG A 116 19.57 14.57 12.68
N ILE A 117 18.72 15.52 13.05
CA ILE A 117 18.19 16.52 12.12
C ILE A 117 19.35 17.32 11.52
N ASP A 118 20.34 17.71 12.33
CA ASP A 118 21.52 18.46 11.87
C ASP A 118 22.50 17.61 11.06
N LYS A 119 22.75 16.36 11.47
CA LYS A 119 23.78 15.49 10.88
C LYS A 119 23.36 14.74 9.62
N GLY A 120 22.07 14.69 9.29
CA GLY A 120 21.66 14.14 7.99
C GLY A 120 20.37 13.34 7.99
N VAL A 121 19.26 13.98 8.36
CA VAL A 121 18.01 13.72 7.63
C VAL A 121 18.31 14.16 6.20
N ARG A 122 18.64 13.19 5.35
CA ARG A 122 18.97 13.50 3.96
C ARG A 122 17.65 13.97 3.38
N LYS A 123 17.62 15.19 2.84
CA LYS A 123 16.67 15.50 1.76
C LYS A 123 16.99 14.52 0.64
N ARG A 124 16.45 13.30 0.71
CA ARG A 124 16.34 12.47 -0.46
C ARG A 124 15.41 13.29 -1.33
N PRO A 125 15.86 13.78 -2.50
CA PRO A 125 14.92 14.37 -3.41
C PRO A 125 13.84 13.32 -3.58
N VAL A 126 12.60 13.64 -3.15
CA VAL A 126 11.41 12.96 -3.70
C VAL A 126 11.72 12.94 -5.17
N SER A 127 11.90 11.75 -5.75
CA SER A 127 12.28 11.65 -7.15
C SER A 127 11.12 12.29 -7.91
N ALA A 128 11.25 13.59 -8.16
CA ALA A 128 10.44 14.40 -9.03
C ALA A 128 10.90 14.14 -10.46
N ARG A 129 11.36 12.91 -10.75
CA ARG A 129 11.13 12.39 -12.10
C ARG A 129 9.61 12.43 -12.23
N PRO A 130 9.08 13.30 -13.10
CA PRO A 130 7.68 13.20 -13.45
C PRO A 130 7.48 11.74 -13.80
N PHE A 131 6.48 11.08 -13.21
CA PHE A 131 6.04 9.80 -13.73
C PHE A 131 5.77 10.05 -15.21
N ALA A 132 6.66 9.54 -16.07
CA ALA A 132 6.46 9.63 -17.50
C ALA A 132 5.24 8.76 -17.76
N LYS A 133 4.07 9.41 -17.87
CA LYS A 133 2.80 8.70 -18.01
C LYS A 133 2.97 7.73 -19.18
N PRO A 134 2.79 6.42 -18.95
CA PRO A 134 2.90 5.46 -20.03
C PRO A 134 1.97 5.88 -21.18
N ALA A 135 2.49 5.85 -22.41
CA ALA A 135 1.65 6.09 -23.57
C ALA A 135 0.56 5.01 -23.67
N LEU A 136 -0.51 5.28 -24.44
CA LEU A 136 -1.57 4.32 -24.73
C LEU A 136 -0.96 2.96 -25.12
N ALA A 137 -1.34 1.91 -24.40
CA ALA A 137 -0.95 0.56 -24.79
C ALA A 137 -1.73 0.16 -26.07
N PRO A 138 -1.10 -0.60 -27.00
CA PRO A 138 -1.83 -1.22 -28.10
C PRO A 138 -2.92 -2.16 -27.57
N SER A 139 -4.02 -2.30 -28.32
CA SER A 139 -5.24 -3.09 -28.03
C SER A 139 -5.10 -4.04 -26.84
N LEU A 140 -5.60 -3.60 -25.69
CA LEU A 140 -5.72 -4.43 -24.49
C LEU A 140 -7.00 -5.25 -24.61
N SER A 141 -6.90 -6.55 -24.27
CA SER A 141 -8.05 -7.46 -24.33
C SER A 141 -9.04 -7.23 -23.18
N ASP A 142 -10.11 -8.01 -23.15
CA ASP A 142 -11.18 -7.97 -22.14
C ASP A 142 -10.77 -8.49 -20.74
N LYS A 143 -9.48 -8.45 -20.39
CA LYS A 143 -8.97 -8.96 -19.11
C LYS A 143 -9.34 -8.02 -17.95
N ILE A 144 -9.42 -8.61 -16.76
CA ILE A 144 -9.75 -7.95 -15.50
C ILE A 144 -8.61 -8.22 -14.53
N VAL A 145 -8.13 -7.19 -13.85
CA VAL A 145 -7.03 -7.32 -12.89
C VAL A 145 -7.59 -7.24 -11.47
N LEU A 146 -7.13 -8.14 -10.61
CA LEU A 146 -7.50 -8.19 -9.20
C LEU A 146 -6.21 -8.13 -8.37
N ILE A 147 -6.13 -7.21 -7.41
CA ILE A 147 -4.93 -7.06 -6.58
C ILE A 147 -5.32 -7.09 -5.10
N GLY A 148 -4.64 -7.93 -4.33
CA GLY A 148 -4.72 -7.97 -2.87
C GLY A 148 -3.38 -7.57 -2.24
N ALA A 149 -3.42 -6.69 -1.24
CA ALA A 149 -2.23 -6.21 -0.54
C ALA A 149 -2.53 -5.82 0.92
N SER A 150 -1.51 -5.83 1.77
CA SER A 150 -1.60 -5.42 3.18
C SER A 150 -0.35 -4.62 3.57
N THR A 151 0.41 -5.01 4.60
CA THR A 151 1.63 -4.33 5.03
C THR A 151 2.66 -4.17 3.91
N GLY A 152 3.12 -2.94 3.67
CA GLY A 152 4.00 -2.58 2.54
C GLY A 152 3.24 -2.47 1.21
N GLY A 153 1.92 -2.61 1.25
CA GLY A 153 1.05 -2.68 0.08
C GLY A 153 0.94 -1.35 -0.66
N ILE A 154 0.99 -0.21 0.03
CA ILE A 154 0.94 1.11 -0.62
C ILE A 154 2.14 1.30 -1.56
N ASP A 155 3.36 1.03 -1.09
CA ASP A 155 4.59 1.07 -1.91
C ASP A 155 4.52 0.09 -3.08
N ALA A 156 4.02 -1.13 -2.81
CA ALA A 156 3.90 -2.17 -3.83
C ALA A 156 2.89 -1.76 -4.92
N LEU A 157 1.73 -1.23 -4.52
CA LEU A 157 0.70 -0.72 -5.42
C LEU A 157 1.22 0.44 -6.27
N LEU A 158 1.94 1.40 -5.68
CA LEU A 158 2.55 2.50 -6.43
C LEU A 158 3.53 1.97 -7.49
N THR A 159 4.32 0.95 -7.15
CA THR A 159 5.28 0.34 -8.08
C THR A 159 4.57 -0.39 -9.23
N VAL A 160 3.50 -1.13 -8.95
CA VAL A 160 2.73 -1.88 -9.96
C VAL A 160 1.94 -0.93 -10.87
N LEU A 161 1.24 0.04 -10.27
CA LEU A 161 0.38 0.98 -10.99
C LEU A 161 1.17 2.06 -11.74
N ALA A 162 2.45 2.27 -11.41
CA ALA A 162 3.37 3.10 -12.18
C ALA A 162 3.40 2.77 -13.68
N GLU A 163 3.25 1.48 -14.00
CA GLU A 163 3.31 0.97 -15.37
C GLU A 163 1.96 1.09 -16.09
N PHE A 164 0.86 1.35 -15.37
CA PHE A 164 -0.49 1.31 -15.94
C PHE A 164 -0.73 2.51 -16.86
N PRO A 165 -1.04 2.28 -18.15
CA PRO A 165 -1.38 3.36 -19.07
C PRO A 165 -2.80 3.91 -18.82
N PRO A 166 -3.16 5.06 -19.40
CA PRO A 166 -4.52 5.61 -19.30
C PRO A 166 -5.63 4.69 -19.78
N ASN A 167 -5.31 3.67 -20.59
CA ASN A 167 -6.25 2.66 -21.08
C ASN A 167 -6.04 1.28 -20.45
N CYS A 168 -5.42 1.21 -19.26
CA CYS A 168 -5.11 -0.06 -18.57
C CYS A 168 -6.35 -0.99 -18.45
N PRO A 169 -6.17 -2.29 -18.20
CA PRO A 169 -7.31 -3.17 -17.94
C PRO A 169 -8.12 -2.69 -16.74
N PRO A 170 -9.45 -2.92 -16.72
CA PRO A 170 -10.28 -2.68 -15.54
C PRO A 170 -9.70 -3.42 -14.33
N THR A 171 -9.44 -2.69 -13.24
CA THR A 171 -8.69 -3.22 -12.08
C THR A 171 -9.44 -3.00 -10.77
N ALA A 172 -9.55 -4.04 -9.95
CA ALA A 172 -10.10 -3.97 -8.60
C ALA A 172 -9.05 -4.33 -7.55
N ILE A 173 -8.93 -3.52 -6.50
CA ILE A 173 -7.89 -3.64 -5.48
C ILE A 173 -8.54 -3.70 -4.10
N VAL A 174 -8.11 -4.67 -3.30
CA VAL A 174 -8.31 -4.68 -1.84
C VAL A 174 -6.97 -4.43 -1.16
N GLN A 175 -6.91 -3.36 -0.37
CA GLN A 175 -5.76 -3.02 0.47
C GLN A 175 -6.19 -3.05 1.93
N HIS A 176 -5.59 -3.89 2.75
CA HIS A 176 -5.82 -3.86 4.20
C HIS A 176 -5.21 -2.60 4.80
N THR A 177 -6.03 -1.83 5.48
CA THR A 177 -5.65 -0.62 6.20
C THR A 177 -6.75 -0.28 7.20
N ALA A 178 -6.43 0.53 8.21
CA ALA A 178 -7.45 0.97 9.16
C ALA A 178 -8.51 1.85 8.47
N ARG A 179 -9.68 1.96 9.10
CA ARG A 179 -10.77 2.79 8.59
C ARG A 179 -10.33 4.25 8.47
N GLY A 180 -10.92 5.00 7.54
CA GLY A 180 -10.65 6.44 7.40
C GLY A 180 -9.44 6.82 6.52
N PHE A 181 -8.62 5.86 6.08
CA PHE A 181 -7.49 6.14 5.16
C PHE A 181 -7.82 6.01 3.67
N SER A 182 -9.02 5.53 3.35
CA SER A 182 -9.45 5.16 2.01
C SER A 182 -9.25 6.25 0.96
N GLN A 183 -9.77 7.45 1.23
CA GLN A 183 -9.75 8.57 0.29
C GLN A 183 -8.34 9.10 0.06
N SER A 184 -7.55 9.21 1.13
CA SER A 184 -6.19 9.71 1.07
C SER A 184 -5.27 8.76 0.30
N LEU A 185 -5.44 7.45 0.49
CA LEU A 185 -4.78 6.44 -0.31
C LEU A 185 -5.17 6.52 -1.79
N VAL A 186 -6.47 6.58 -2.10
CA VAL A 186 -6.95 6.69 -3.49
C VAL A 186 -6.38 7.92 -4.19
N ARG A 187 -6.37 9.08 -3.53
CA ARG A 187 -5.78 10.31 -4.06
C ARG A 187 -4.28 10.19 -4.30
N LEU A 188 -3.54 9.56 -3.38
CA LEU A 188 -2.12 9.29 -3.57
C LEU A 188 -1.88 8.45 -4.83
N LEU A 189 -2.63 7.34 -4.98
CA LEU A 189 -2.50 6.44 -6.12
C LEU A 189 -2.90 7.15 -7.43
N ASP A 190 -4.00 7.91 -7.44
CA ASP A 190 -4.47 8.67 -8.62
C ASP A 190 -3.44 9.69 -9.09
N ARG A 191 -2.76 10.39 -8.16
CA ARG A 191 -1.69 11.34 -8.51
C ARG A 191 -0.45 10.68 -9.10
N ARG A 192 -0.21 9.39 -8.82
CA ARG A 192 1.00 8.65 -9.18
C ARG A 192 0.78 7.61 -10.28
N CYS A 193 -0.45 7.45 -10.75
CA CYS A 193 -0.84 6.55 -11.83
C CYS A 193 -1.35 7.35 -13.04
N ALA A 194 -1.22 6.81 -14.25
CA ALA A 194 -1.84 7.42 -15.43
C ALA A 194 -3.30 6.99 -15.62
N ALA A 195 -3.69 5.85 -15.04
CA ALA A 195 -5.07 5.40 -14.97
C ALA A 195 -5.85 6.20 -13.92
N LYS A 196 -7.18 6.29 -14.09
CA LYS A 196 -8.08 6.90 -13.13
C LYS A 196 -8.25 5.98 -11.93
N VAL A 197 -7.81 6.40 -10.75
CA VAL A 197 -7.97 5.63 -9.51
C VAL A 197 -9.15 6.20 -8.73
N VAL A 198 -10.11 5.33 -8.37
CA VAL A 198 -11.30 5.73 -7.60
C VAL A 198 -11.49 4.85 -6.39
N ILE A 199 -12.24 5.37 -5.41
CA ILE A 199 -12.73 4.55 -4.31
C ILE A 199 -13.83 3.62 -4.81
N ALA A 200 -13.87 2.40 -4.28
CA ALA A 200 -14.92 1.45 -4.60
C ALA A 200 -16.28 1.92 -4.04
N GLU A 201 -17.31 1.82 -4.87
CA GLU A 201 -18.71 2.12 -4.53
C GLU A 201 -19.61 1.00 -5.04
N ASP A 202 -20.77 0.79 -4.40
CA ASP A 202 -21.73 -0.22 -4.85
C ASP A 202 -22.31 0.16 -6.22
N GLY A 203 -22.30 -0.77 -7.17
CA GLY A 203 -22.78 -0.55 -8.53
C GLY A 203 -21.80 0.19 -9.45
N LEU A 204 -20.59 0.51 -8.97
CA LEU A 204 -19.55 1.14 -9.79
C LEU A 204 -19.23 0.26 -11.01
N ARG A 205 -19.42 0.79 -12.22
CA ARG A 205 -19.00 0.13 -13.46
C ARG A 205 -17.48 0.19 -13.58
N LEU A 206 -16.86 -0.96 -13.87
CA LEU A 206 -15.41 -1.06 -13.98
C LEU A 206 -15.00 -1.10 -15.45
N GLU A 207 -14.35 -0.04 -15.91
CA GLU A 207 -14.03 0.21 -17.32
C GLU A 207 -12.51 0.21 -17.57
N HIS A 208 -12.10 0.13 -18.83
CA HIS A 208 -10.68 0.31 -19.18
C HIS A 208 -10.20 1.70 -18.78
N GLY A 209 -8.96 1.78 -18.30
CA GLY A 209 -8.36 2.98 -17.75
C GLY A 209 -8.74 3.25 -16.29
N MET A 210 -9.45 2.33 -15.64
CA MET A 210 -9.98 2.50 -14.29
C MET A 210 -9.41 1.49 -13.30
N VAL A 211 -9.02 1.99 -12.14
CA VAL A 211 -8.61 1.21 -10.97
C VAL A 211 -9.53 1.57 -9.82
N CYS A 212 -10.33 0.61 -9.33
CA CYS A 212 -11.14 0.80 -8.12
C CYS A 212 -10.42 0.22 -6.90
N VAL A 213 -10.47 0.94 -5.78
CA VAL A 213 -9.76 0.56 -4.56
C VAL A 213 -10.74 0.50 -3.39
N ALA A 214 -10.75 -0.63 -2.69
CA ALA A 214 -11.37 -0.79 -1.38
C ALA A 214 -10.27 -0.92 -0.32
N ALA A 215 -10.19 0.07 0.57
CA ALA A 215 -9.22 0.11 1.64
C ALA A 215 -9.84 0.81 2.85
N GLY A 216 -9.92 0.16 4.02
CA GLY A 216 -10.53 0.77 5.20
C GLY A 216 -12.00 1.20 5.02
N VAL A 217 -12.74 0.49 4.14
CA VAL A 217 -14.16 0.73 3.83
C VAL A 217 -15.06 -0.23 4.62
N PRO A 218 -16.32 0.13 4.94
CA PRO A 218 -17.20 -0.68 5.78
C PRO A 218 -17.85 -1.87 5.04
N GLY A 219 -17.18 -2.49 4.08
CA GLY A 219 -17.76 -3.58 3.29
C GLY A 219 -16.74 -4.36 2.47
N HIS A 220 -17.17 -5.50 1.95
CA HIS A 220 -16.38 -6.32 1.04
C HIS A 220 -16.60 -5.88 -0.40
N LEU A 221 -15.49 -5.62 -1.09
CA LEU A 221 -15.47 -5.41 -2.53
C LEU A 221 -15.61 -6.75 -3.24
N ARG A 222 -16.60 -6.85 -4.11
CA ARG A 222 -16.86 -8.02 -4.95
C ARG A 222 -17.07 -7.59 -6.40
N LEU A 223 -16.79 -8.47 -7.35
CA LEU A 223 -17.26 -8.34 -8.73
C LEU A 223 -18.68 -8.88 -8.86
N GLN A 224 -19.48 -8.23 -9.70
CA GLN A 224 -20.86 -8.59 -9.98
C GLN A 224 -21.07 -8.82 -11.48
N ARG A 225 -21.89 -9.83 -11.81
CA ARG A 225 -22.40 -10.06 -13.17
C ARG A 225 -23.63 -9.20 -13.43
N GLY A 226 -23.71 -8.60 -14.62
CA GLY A 226 -24.86 -7.85 -15.11
C GLY A 226 -24.71 -7.53 -16.59
N GLU A 227 -25.30 -6.43 -17.05
CA GLU A 227 -25.11 -5.91 -18.43
C GLU A 227 -23.66 -5.48 -18.72
N GLY A 228 -22.79 -5.46 -17.71
CA GLY A 228 -21.37 -5.20 -17.81
C GLY A 228 -20.62 -5.69 -16.58
N LEU A 229 -19.33 -5.33 -16.50
CA LEU A 229 -18.52 -5.57 -15.31
C LEU A 229 -18.74 -4.44 -14.30
N SER A 230 -19.26 -4.78 -13.13
CA SER A 230 -19.42 -3.82 -12.03
C SER A 230 -18.91 -4.38 -10.71
N CYS A 231 -18.63 -3.46 -9.79
CA CYS A 231 -18.31 -3.77 -8.41
C CYS A 231 -19.58 -3.74 -7.56
N SER A 232 -19.60 -4.56 -6.52
CA SER A 232 -20.52 -4.42 -5.41
C SER A 232 -19.71 -4.20 -4.14
N LEU A 233 -20.16 -3.27 -3.30
CA LEU A 233 -19.59 -3.01 -2.00
C LEU A 233 -20.69 -3.28 -0.97
N ARG A 234 -20.61 -4.44 -0.31
CA ARG A 234 -21.62 -4.87 0.66
C ARG A 234 -21.05 -4.89 2.05
N GLU A 235 -21.75 -4.27 2.98
CA GLU A 235 -21.44 -4.41 4.40
C GLU A 235 -21.54 -5.88 4.82
N GLY A 236 -20.66 -6.29 5.71
CA GLY A 236 -20.57 -7.67 6.18
C GLY A 236 -19.64 -7.79 7.39
N PRO A 237 -19.69 -8.93 8.09
CA PRO A 237 -18.75 -9.23 9.15
C PRO A 237 -17.34 -9.39 8.58
N GLU A 238 -16.33 -9.20 9.42
CA GLU A 238 -14.94 -9.47 9.03
C GLU A 238 -14.74 -10.93 8.60
N VAL A 239 -13.95 -11.13 7.56
CA VAL A 239 -13.53 -12.46 7.09
C VAL A 239 -12.06 -12.63 7.44
N GLY A 240 -11.74 -13.60 8.28
CA GLY A 240 -10.37 -13.79 8.76
C GLY A 240 -9.80 -12.59 9.54
N GLY A 241 -10.67 -11.78 10.16
CA GLY A 241 -10.30 -10.54 10.85
C GLY A 241 -10.01 -9.37 9.90
N GLN A 242 -10.42 -9.44 8.63
CA GLN A 242 -10.21 -8.39 7.64
C GLN A 242 -11.55 -7.90 7.07
N LEU A 243 -11.64 -6.57 6.91
CA LEU A 243 -12.74 -5.89 6.23
C LEU A 243 -12.21 -4.58 5.61
N PRO A 244 -12.13 -4.48 4.27
CA PRO A 244 -12.41 -5.52 3.26
C PRO A 244 -11.42 -6.69 3.31
N ALA A 245 -11.89 -7.89 2.93
CA ALA A 245 -11.07 -9.09 2.74
C ALA A 245 -10.78 -9.36 1.26
N ILE A 246 -9.56 -9.82 0.97
CA ILE A 246 -9.07 -10.13 -0.38
C ILE A 246 -9.71 -11.40 -0.93
N ASP A 247 -9.90 -12.41 -0.09
CA ASP A 247 -10.59 -13.65 -0.47
C ASP A 247 -11.99 -13.37 -1.04
N GLU A 248 -12.70 -12.38 -0.51
CA GLU A 248 -14.03 -11.99 -0.98
C GLU A 248 -14.00 -11.41 -2.39
N LEU A 249 -13.02 -10.53 -2.68
CA LEU A 249 -12.79 -10.03 -4.03
C LEU A 249 -12.47 -11.19 -4.98
N PHE A 250 -11.50 -12.03 -4.62
CA PHE A 250 -11.03 -13.11 -5.49
C PHE A 250 -12.11 -14.17 -5.74
N ARG A 251 -12.84 -14.63 -4.72
CA ARG A 251 -13.91 -15.63 -4.88
C ARG A 251 -15.06 -15.10 -5.73
N SER A 252 -15.45 -13.83 -5.56
CA SER A 252 -16.49 -13.23 -6.40
C SER A 252 -16.12 -13.15 -7.88
N ALA A 253 -14.83 -13.20 -8.19
CA ALA A 253 -14.30 -13.15 -9.54
C ALA A 253 -14.17 -14.51 -10.23
N VAL A 254 -14.35 -15.63 -9.51
CA VAL A 254 -14.31 -17.00 -10.09
C VAL A 254 -15.20 -17.17 -11.33
N PRO A 255 -16.43 -16.61 -11.39
CA PRO A 255 -17.25 -16.67 -12.59
C PRO A 255 -16.65 -15.94 -13.81
N PHE A 256 -15.60 -15.15 -13.63
CA PHE A 256 -14.87 -14.40 -14.67
C PHE A 256 -13.43 -14.91 -14.86
N ALA A 257 -13.07 -16.06 -14.28
CA ALA A 257 -11.69 -16.51 -14.16
C ALA A 257 -10.90 -16.55 -15.48
N ASN A 258 -11.55 -16.94 -16.59
CA ASN A 258 -10.94 -16.95 -17.94
C ASN A 258 -10.50 -15.55 -18.45
N ARG A 259 -10.89 -14.50 -17.75
CA ARG A 259 -10.52 -13.12 -18.01
C ARG A 259 -9.70 -12.51 -16.87
N CYS A 260 -9.48 -13.21 -15.76
CA CYS A 260 -8.83 -12.66 -14.59
C CYS A 260 -7.31 -12.83 -14.60
N ILE A 261 -6.63 -11.76 -14.19
CA ILE A 261 -5.24 -11.76 -13.75
C ILE A 261 -5.28 -11.35 -12.28
N ALA A 262 -4.97 -12.28 -11.37
CA ALA A 262 -5.05 -12.05 -9.93
C ALA A 262 -3.65 -12.00 -9.31
N VAL A 263 -3.43 -11.01 -8.47
CA VAL A 263 -2.11 -10.67 -7.93
C VAL A 263 -2.20 -10.54 -6.41
N LEU A 264 -1.33 -11.26 -5.70
CA LEU A 264 -1.22 -11.15 -4.25
C LEU A 264 0.16 -10.57 -3.88
N LEU A 265 0.13 -9.36 -3.32
CA LEU A 265 1.32 -8.60 -2.95
C LEU A 265 1.67 -8.80 -1.46
N THR A 266 2.75 -8.15 -1.04
CA THR A 266 3.24 -8.10 0.35
C THR A 266 2.12 -7.89 1.37
N GLY A 267 2.25 -8.59 2.49
CA GLY A 267 1.26 -8.55 3.54
C GLY A 267 1.43 -9.69 4.54
N MET A 268 0.91 -9.47 5.75
CA MET A 268 0.86 -10.47 6.82
C MET A 268 -0.40 -11.34 6.71
N GLY A 269 -0.31 -12.58 7.21
CA GLY A 269 -1.44 -13.50 7.28
C GLY A 269 -1.65 -14.26 5.98
N SER A 270 -2.85 -14.79 5.79
CA SER A 270 -3.19 -15.72 4.71
C SER A 270 -4.33 -15.25 3.81
N ASP A 271 -4.90 -14.07 4.06
CA ASP A 271 -6.04 -13.60 3.28
C ASP A 271 -5.65 -13.40 1.81
N GLY A 272 -6.56 -13.74 0.92
CA GLY A 272 -6.34 -13.81 -0.53
C GLY A 272 -5.70 -15.13 -1.00
N ALA A 273 -5.06 -15.92 -0.13
CA ALA A 273 -4.37 -17.13 -0.58
C ALA A 273 -5.34 -18.22 -1.07
N ALA A 274 -6.46 -18.42 -0.37
CA ALA A 274 -7.47 -19.40 -0.75
C ALA A 274 -8.27 -18.93 -1.98
N GLY A 275 -8.70 -17.66 -2.01
CA GLY A 275 -9.37 -17.07 -3.17
C GLY A 275 -8.49 -17.07 -4.43
N LEU A 276 -7.17 -16.87 -4.27
CA LEU A 276 -6.22 -16.96 -5.39
C LEU A 276 -6.13 -18.39 -5.92
N LEU A 277 -6.15 -19.40 -5.03
CA LEU A 277 -6.20 -20.80 -5.42
C LEU A 277 -7.49 -21.14 -6.18
N ASP A 278 -8.63 -20.63 -5.72
CA ASP A 278 -9.92 -20.81 -6.39
C ASP A 278 -9.89 -20.22 -7.81
N LEU A 279 -9.32 -19.02 -7.97
CA LEU A 279 -9.12 -18.38 -9.27
C LEU A 279 -8.17 -19.17 -10.17
N ARG A 280 -7.05 -19.67 -9.64
CA ARG A 280 -6.12 -20.54 -10.38
C ARG A 280 -6.82 -21.80 -10.88
N ARG A 281 -7.56 -22.49 -10.00
CA ARG A 281 -8.32 -23.70 -10.34
C ARG A 281 -9.38 -23.44 -11.41
N ALA A 282 -9.94 -22.24 -11.43
CA ALA A 282 -10.90 -21.80 -12.45
C ALA A 282 -10.23 -21.27 -13.75
N GLY A 283 -8.89 -21.29 -13.84
CA GLY A 283 -8.16 -20.95 -15.06
C GLY A 283 -7.68 -19.49 -15.16
N SER A 284 -7.60 -18.76 -14.04
CA SER A 284 -7.03 -17.42 -14.00
C SER A 284 -5.50 -17.46 -14.00
N ALA A 285 -4.87 -16.41 -14.51
CA ALA A 285 -3.44 -16.19 -14.28
C ALA A 285 -3.26 -15.65 -12.85
N THR A 286 -2.40 -16.28 -12.05
CA THR A 286 -2.15 -15.88 -10.66
C THR A 286 -0.68 -15.56 -10.41
N ILE A 287 -0.43 -14.40 -9.80
CA ILE A 287 0.90 -13.87 -9.53
C ILE A 287 1.05 -13.63 -8.03
N GLY A 288 2.18 -14.04 -7.46
CA GLY A 288 2.58 -13.73 -6.09
C GLY A 288 3.85 -12.89 -6.07
N GLN A 289 3.91 -11.89 -5.20
CA GLN A 289 5.16 -11.16 -4.97
C GLN A 289 6.22 -12.08 -4.33
N ASP A 290 7.47 -11.96 -4.76
CA ASP A 290 8.58 -12.71 -4.18
C ASP A 290 8.98 -12.25 -2.78
N GLU A 291 9.75 -13.09 -2.08
CA GLU A 291 10.23 -12.78 -0.73
C GLU A 291 11.19 -11.59 -0.72
N ALA A 292 12.08 -11.51 -1.71
CA ALA A 292 13.16 -10.53 -1.76
C ALA A 292 12.66 -9.08 -1.84
N THR A 293 11.51 -8.87 -2.50
CA THR A 293 10.91 -7.54 -2.65
C THR A 293 9.73 -7.29 -1.71
N SER A 294 9.27 -8.31 -0.97
CA SER A 294 8.18 -8.16 0.00
C SER A 294 8.69 -7.50 1.29
N VAL A 295 7.96 -6.50 1.78
CA VAL A 295 8.18 -5.97 3.14
C VAL A 295 7.82 -7.04 4.16
N VAL A 296 6.67 -7.69 3.97
CA VAL A 296 6.21 -8.83 4.75
C VAL A 296 5.81 -9.95 3.79
N TYR A 297 6.59 -11.03 3.77
CA TYR A 297 6.34 -12.21 2.95
C TYR A 297 5.44 -13.23 3.67
N GLY A 298 4.22 -12.80 4.03
CA GLY A 298 3.20 -13.65 4.68
C GLY A 298 2.18 -14.16 3.68
N MET A 299 1.34 -13.27 3.17
CA MET A 299 0.26 -13.59 2.23
C MET A 299 0.79 -14.26 0.94
N PRO A 300 1.83 -13.73 0.25
CA PRO A 300 2.36 -14.38 -0.94
C PRO A 300 2.99 -15.75 -0.64
N ARG A 301 3.63 -15.90 0.53
CA ARG A 301 4.24 -17.18 0.96
C ARG A 301 3.18 -18.27 1.13
N ILE A 302 2.11 -17.97 1.86
CA ILE A 302 1.03 -18.93 2.09
C ILE A 302 0.33 -19.29 0.77
N ALA A 303 0.12 -18.30 -0.12
CA ALA A 303 -0.41 -18.55 -1.45
C ALA A 303 0.51 -19.46 -2.29
N GLN A 304 1.83 -19.26 -2.23
CA GLN A 304 2.81 -20.14 -2.89
C GLN A 304 2.74 -21.57 -2.33
N GLU A 305 2.73 -21.72 -1.01
CA GLU A 305 2.66 -23.02 -0.31
C GLU A 305 1.36 -23.79 -0.62
N LEU A 306 0.25 -23.09 -0.79
CA LEU A 306 -1.04 -23.68 -1.20
C LEU A 306 -1.09 -24.05 -2.70
N GLY A 307 -0.05 -23.74 -3.46
CA GLY A 307 -0.08 -23.88 -4.92
C GLY A 307 -1.07 -22.92 -5.58
N ALA A 308 -1.34 -21.76 -4.99
CA ALA A 308 -2.21 -20.74 -5.57
C ALA A 308 -1.51 -19.88 -6.62
N VAL A 309 -0.18 -19.74 -6.52
CA VAL A 309 0.64 -18.85 -7.37
C VAL A 309 1.16 -19.61 -8.59
N CYS A 310 0.83 -19.13 -9.79
CA CYS A 310 1.40 -19.64 -11.05
C CYS A 310 2.77 -19.02 -11.35
N GLN A 311 2.94 -17.73 -11.04
CA GLN A 311 4.20 -17.02 -11.23
C GLN A 311 4.56 -16.24 -9.96
N GLN A 312 5.72 -16.56 -9.39
CA GLN A 312 6.31 -15.74 -8.35
C GLN A 312 7.28 -14.73 -8.98
N LEU A 313 7.09 -13.44 -8.72
CA LEU A 313 7.84 -12.37 -9.39
C LEU A 313 8.35 -11.31 -8.41
N PRO A 314 9.53 -10.72 -8.67
CA PRO A 314 9.95 -9.51 -7.99
C PRO A 314 8.99 -8.36 -8.32
N LEU A 315 8.72 -7.49 -7.34
CA LEU A 315 7.76 -6.40 -7.43
C LEU A 315 7.89 -5.56 -8.71
N SER A 316 9.12 -5.24 -9.12
CA SER A 316 9.42 -4.43 -10.30
C SER A 316 9.05 -5.06 -11.64
N ARG A 317 8.66 -6.35 -11.67
CA ARG A 317 8.22 -7.06 -12.89
C ARG A 317 6.73 -7.35 -12.90
N ILE A 318 6.01 -7.08 -11.82
CA ILE A 318 4.59 -7.41 -11.70
C ILE A 318 3.75 -6.54 -12.63
N GLY A 319 3.95 -5.21 -12.64
CA GLY A 319 3.21 -4.27 -13.49
C GLY A 319 3.30 -4.64 -14.97
N GLY A 320 4.53 -4.81 -15.46
CA GLY A 320 4.79 -5.19 -16.85
C GLY A 320 4.20 -6.55 -17.22
N THR A 321 4.29 -7.53 -16.31
CA THR A 321 3.69 -8.86 -16.54
C THR A 321 2.17 -8.80 -16.62
N ILE A 322 1.50 -8.02 -15.75
CA ILE A 322 0.04 -7.82 -15.82
C ILE A 322 -0.34 -7.29 -17.21
N LEU A 323 0.34 -6.26 -17.69
CA LEU A 323 0.05 -5.65 -18.98
C LEU A 323 0.36 -6.58 -20.16
N GLN A 324 1.43 -7.39 -20.06
CA GLN A 324 1.73 -8.42 -21.05
C GLN A 324 0.61 -9.46 -21.15
N LEU A 325 0.16 -10.01 -20.02
CA LEU A 325 -0.94 -10.98 -19.97
C LEU A 325 -2.26 -10.38 -20.48
N ALA A 326 -2.48 -9.09 -20.19
CA ALA A 326 -3.64 -8.36 -20.69
C ALA A 326 -3.63 -8.16 -22.22
N ARG A 327 -2.48 -8.27 -22.88
CA ARG A 327 -2.34 -8.18 -24.34
C ARG A 327 -2.44 -9.54 -25.02
N THR A 328 -1.86 -10.58 -24.45
CA THR A 328 -1.76 -11.90 -25.11
C THR A 328 -3.05 -12.73 -25.01
N GLY A 329 -4.01 -12.34 -24.17
CA GLY A 329 -5.27 -13.07 -23.98
C GLY A 329 -5.12 -14.43 -23.29
N GLN A 330 -3.89 -14.89 -23.05
CA GLN A 330 -3.58 -16.18 -22.43
C GLN A 330 -3.84 -16.12 -20.92
N CYS A 331 -4.67 -17.03 -20.43
CA CYS A 331 -5.03 -17.14 -19.01
C CYS A 331 -4.23 -18.23 -18.27
N ALA A 332 -3.56 -19.11 -19.01
CA ALA A 332 -2.74 -20.18 -18.46
C ALA A 332 -1.34 -20.13 -19.10
N ILE A 333 -0.31 -20.01 -18.26
CA ILE A 333 1.03 -20.37 -18.69
C ILE A 333 1.14 -21.88 -18.46
N SER A 334 1.23 -22.64 -19.54
CA SER A 334 1.63 -24.04 -19.51
C SER A 334 2.96 -24.13 -18.76
N GLY A 335 2.98 -24.85 -17.63
CA GLY A 335 4.15 -25.02 -16.81
C GLY A 335 5.32 -25.54 -17.64
N SER A 336 6.48 -24.89 -17.51
CA SER A 336 7.74 -25.53 -17.81
C SER A 336 8.07 -26.43 -16.62
N GLU A 337 7.67 -27.70 -16.71
CA GLU A 337 8.37 -28.77 -16.02
C GLU A 337 9.77 -28.88 -16.66
N THR A 338 10.79 -28.58 -15.85
CA THR A 338 12.13 -29.20 -15.93
C THR A 338 12.64 -29.34 -14.51
#